data_AF-A0A0M3GAB6-F1
#
_entry.id   AF-A0A0M3GAB6-F1
#
_cell.length_a   1.000
_cell.length_b   1.000
_cell.length_c   1.000
_cell.angle_alpha   90.00
_cell.angle_beta   90.00
_cell.angle_gamma   90.00
#
_symmetry.space_group_name_H-M   'P 1'
#
loop_
_entity.id
_entity.type
_entity.pdbx_description
1 polymer ?
#
loop_
_entity_poly.entity_id
_entity_poly.type
_entity_poly.pdbx_seq_one_letter_code
_entity_poly.pdbx_strand_id
1 'polypeptide(L)' 'MKVTAILPDDLITEVQKYSGGKNITDSLQKALSEWLRQAKIKKLNQKLDKSPLAFQKGFNGENIRNLNRDR' A
#
# COMPACT_ATOMS: atom_id res chain seq x y z
N MET A 1 -6.75 -11.91 -19.36
CA MET A 1 -8.00 -11.21 -19.76
C MET A 1 -7.61 -10.05 -20.66
N LYS A 2 -8.27 -9.86 -21.81
CA LYS A 2 -8.04 -8.70 -22.69
C LYS A 2 -9.00 -7.59 -22.30
N VAL A 3 -8.49 -6.38 -22.13
CA VAL A 3 -9.28 -5.18 -21.79
C VAL A 3 -9.05 -4.14 -22.89
N THR A 4 -10.12 -3.50 -23.34
CA THR A 4 -10.07 -2.37 -24.27
C THR A 4 -10.49 -1.12 -23.53
N ALA A 5 -9.70 -0.05 -23.63
CA ALA A 5 -9.99 1.23 -23.00
C ALA A 5 -9.60 2.38 -23.94
N ILE A 6 -10.29 3.51 -23.82
CA ILE A 6 -9.95 4.76 -24.50
C ILE A 6 -9.11 5.57 -23.51
N LEU A 7 -7.85 5.84 -23.85
CA LEU A 7 -6.88 6.52 -22.99
C LEU A 7 -6.15 7.61 -23.80
N PRO A 8 -5.82 8.77 -23.19
CA PRO A 8 -4.99 9.78 -23.81
C PRO A 8 -3.56 9.29 -24.09
N ASP A 9 -3.01 9.61 -25.26
CA ASP A 9 -1.68 9.15 -25.70
C ASP A 9 -0.53 9.76 -24.87
N ASP A 10 -0.70 11.01 -24.45
CA ASP A 10 0.23 11.72 -23.56
C ASP A 10 0.37 10.99 -22.22
N LEU A 11 -0.76 10.59 -21.62
CA LEU A 11 -0.79 9.82 -20.39
C LEU A 11 -0.07 8.47 -20.56
N ILE A 12 -0.33 7.74 -21.66
CA ILE A 12 0.35 6.47 -21.92
C ILE A 12 1.86 6.68 -22.02
N THR A 13 2.29 7.73 -22.72
CA THR A 13 3.70 8.07 -22.91
C THR A 13 4.38 8.36 -21.57
N GLU A 14 3.74 9.15 -20.70
CA GLU A 14 4.25 9.41 -19.35
C GLU A 14 4.32 8.14 -18.51
N VAL A 15 3.26 7.34 -18.49
CA VAL A 15 3.22 6.10 -17.72
C VAL A 15 4.36 5.17 -18.16
N GLN A 16 4.57 4.99 -19.47
CA GLN A 16 5.68 4.17 -19.97
C GLN A 16 7.05 4.71 -19.56
N LYS A 17 7.24 6.04 -19.61
CA LYS A 17 8.49 6.70 -19.21
C LYS A 17 8.82 6.46 -17.73
N TYR A 18 7.82 6.56 -16.86
CA TYR A 18 8.03 6.47 -15.41
C TYR A 18 7.94 5.07 -14.83
N SER A 19 7.15 4.17 -15.43
CA SER A 19 6.96 2.82 -14.90
C SER A 19 8.12 1.87 -15.18
N GLY A 20 9.03 2.23 -16.11
CA GLY A 20 10.11 1.33 -16.56
C GLY A 20 9.57 0.02 -17.14
N GLY A 21 8.41 0.08 -17.80
CA GLY A 21 7.76 -1.09 -18.38
C GLY A 21 8.34 -1.46 -19.74
N LYS A 22 8.34 -2.75 -20.09
CA LYS A 22 8.86 -3.21 -21.39
C LYS A 22 7.95 -2.85 -22.56
N ASN A 23 6.66 -2.67 -22.29
CA ASN A 23 5.61 -2.31 -23.25
C ASN A 23 4.47 -1.56 -22.53
N ILE A 24 3.48 -1.07 -23.30
CA ILE A 24 2.33 -0.32 -22.76
C ILE A 24 1.61 -1.12 -21.67
N THR A 25 1.33 -2.40 -21.92
CA THR A 25 0.60 -3.26 -20.99
C THR A 25 1.34 -3.46 -19.67
N ASP A 26 2.65 -3.79 -19.71
CA ASP A 26 3.48 -3.94 -18.51
C ASP A 26 3.58 -2.62 -17.73
N SER A 27 3.69 -1.50 -18.46
CA SER A 27 3.73 -0.16 -17.86
C SER A 27 2.46 0.18 -17.11
N LEU A 28 1.30 -0.06 -17.74
CA LEU A 28 -0.01 0.12 -17.13
C LEU A 28 -0.23 -0.83 -15.94
N GLN A 29 0.19 -2.10 -16.05
CA GLN A 29 0.07 -3.05 -14.94
C GLN A 29 0.87 -2.61 -13.71
N LYS A 30 2.10 -2.14 -13.91
CA LYS A 30 2.94 -1.60 -12.83
C LYS A 30 2.31 -0.37 -12.19
N ALA A 31 1.90 0.61 -13.01
CA ALA A 31 1.27 1.83 -12.53
C ALA A 31 -0.02 1.56 -11.74
N LEU A 32 -0.91 0.71 -12.25
CA LEU A 32 -2.16 0.35 -11.57
C LEU A 32 -1.91 -0.43 -10.26
N SER A 33 -0.94 -1.34 -10.26
CA SER A 33 -0.57 -2.10 -9.06
C SER A 33 -0.03 -1.19 -7.97
N GLU A 34 0.79 -0.21 -8.35
CA GLU A 34 1.37 0.75 -7.42
C GLU A 34 0.30 1.72 -6.87
N TRP A 35 -0.55 2.24 -7.75
CA TRP A 35 -1.70 3.04 -7.33
C TRP A 35 -2.60 2.28 -6.33
N LEU A 36 -2.86 0.99 -6.59
CA LEU A 36 -3.66 0.17 -5.68
C LEU A 36 -2.99 0.00 -4.30
N ARG A 37 -1.67 -0.14 -4.24
CA ARG A 37 -0.92 -0.19 -2.97
C ARG A 37 -1.07 1.11 -2.20
N GLN A 38 -0.90 2.25 -2.87
CA GLN A 38 -1.07 3.56 -2.24
C GLN A 38 -2.50 3.78 -1.73
N ALA A 39 -3.51 3.38 -2.51
CA ALA A 39 -4.91 3.43 -2.10
C ALA A 39 -5.17 2.59 -0.84
N LYS A 40 -4.57 1.39 -0.74
CA LYS A 40 -4.65 0.54 0.45
C LYS A 40 -3.98 1.18 1.68
N ILE A 41 -2.79 1.78 1.51
CA ILE A 41 -2.09 2.49 2.59
C ILE A 41 -2.92 3.68 3.07
N LYS A 42 -3.46 4.50 2.16
CA LYS A 42 -4.31 5.63 2.51
C LYS A 42 -5.54 5.18 3.32
N LYS A 43 -6.19 4.09 2.89
CA LYS A 43 -7.32 3.50 3.61
C LYS A 43 -6.92 2.96 4.99
N LEU A 44 -5.73 2.35 5.12
CA LEU A 44 -5.21 1.89 6.40
C LEU A 44 -4.95 3.07 7.35
N ASN A 45 -4.31 4.14 6.86
CA ASN A 45 -4.04 5.33 7.66
C ASN A 45 -5.34 5.97 8.16
N GLN A 46 -6.39 6.04 7.32
CA GLN A 46 -7.70 6.52 7.76
C GLN A 46 -8.34 5.64 8.85
N LYS A 47 -8.06 4.34 8.86
CA LYS A 47 -8.53 3.45 9.94
C LYS A 47 -7.74 3.67 11.22
N LEU A 48 -6.42 3.82 11.11
CA LEU A 48 -5.54 4.09 12.24
C LEU A 48 -5.83 5.44 12.89
N ASP A 49 -6.16 6.46 12.10
CA ASP A 49 -6.55 7.77 12.61
C ASP A 49 -7.83 7.70 13.46
N LYS A 50 -8.84 6.93 12.99
CA LYS A 50 -10.09 6.71 13.72
C LYS A 50 -9.94 5.82 14.95
N SER A 51 -9.03 4.87 14.91
CA SER A 51 -8.79 3.90 15.97
C SER A 51 -7.29 3.65 16.08
N PRO A 52 -6.56 4.54 16.78
CA PRO A 52 -5.12 4.40 16.94
C PRO A 52 -4.77 3.07 17.60
N LEU A 53 -3.64 2.50 17.18
CA LEU A 53 -3.06 1.37 17.88
C LEU A 53 -2.56 1.87 19.24
N ALA A 54 -3.19 1.39 20.30
CA ALA A 54 -2.75 1.62 21.67
C ALA A 54 -1.99 0.39 22.16
N PHE A 55 -0.93 0.61 22.93
CA PHE A 55 -0.36 -0.46 23.73
C PHE A 55 -1.40 -0.96 24.73
N GLN A 56 -1.25 -2.22 25.16
CA GLN A 56 -2.08 -2.76 26.23
C GLN A 56 -2.01 -1.85 27.46
N LYS A 57 -3.14 -1.67 28.14
CA LYS A 57 -3.22 -0.83 29.33
C LYS A 57 -2.16 -1.27 30.36
N GLY A 58 -1.34 -0.33 30.82
CA GLY A 58 -0.25 -0.62 31.75
C GLY A 58 1.00 -1.21 31.09
N PHE A 59 1.19 -1.04 29.77
CA PHE A 59 2.41 -1.46 29.08
C PHE A 59 3.65 -0.82 29.72
N ASN A 60 4.48 -1.65 30.35
CA ASN A 60 5.76 -1.28 30.93
C ASN A 60 6.73 -2.46 30.80
N GLY A 61 8.04 -2.18 30.96
CA GLY A 61 9.08 -3.20 30.77
C GLY A 61 9.04 -4.34 31.78
N GLU A 62 8.45 -4.11 32.96
CA GLU A 62 8.30 -5.12 34.02
C GLU A 62 7.22 -6.14 33.65
N ASN A 63 6.05 -5.66 33.23
CA ASN A 63 4.91 -6.48 32.79
C ASN A 63 5.28 -7.38 31.60
N ILE A 64 6.03 -6.86 30.63
CA ILE A 64 6.50 -7.66 29.49
C ILE A 64 7.56 -8.69 29.91
N ARG A 65 8.46 -8.34 30.83
CA ARG A 65 9.46 -9.29 31.35
C ARG A 65 8.81 -10.44 32.13
N ASN A 66 7.80 -10.15 32.95
CA ASN A 66 7.07 -11.18 33.71
C ASN A 66 6.31 -12.10 32.75
N LEU A 67 5.54 -11.54 31.79
CA LEU A 67 4.83 -12.33 30.78
C LEU A 67 5.73 -13.30 30.00
N ASN A 68 6.95 -12.88 29.65
CA ASN A 68 7.89 -13.70 28.90
C ASN A 68 8.63 -14.74 29.75
N ARG A 69 8.61 -14.62 31.09
CA ARG A 69 9.24 -15.55 32.02
C ARG A 69 8.26 -16.61 32.56
N ASP A 70 6.97 -16.31 32.53
CA ASP A 70 5.88 -17.23 32.95
C ASP A 70 5.40 -18.16 31.82
N ARG A 71 6.09 -18.18 30.67
CA ARG A 71 5.92 -19.14 29.57
C ARG A 71 7.05 -20.17 29.58
#